data_AF-A0A5C5R5H7-F1
#
_entry.id   AF-A0A5C5R5H7-F1
#
_cell.length_a   1.000
_cell.length_b   1.000
_cell.length_c   1.000
_cell.angle_alpha   90.00
_cell.angle_beta   90.00
_cell.angle_gamma   90.00
#
_symmetry.space_group_name_H-M   'P 1'
#
loop_
_entity.id
_entity.type
_entity.pdbx_description
1 polymer ?
#
loop_
_entity_poly.entity_id
_entity_poly.type
_entity_poly.pdbx_seq_one_letter_code
_entity_poly.pdbx_strand_id
1 'polypeptide(L)'
;NNLPQTKEEINQLVERVTKDTPSAFNSQSSRVVLLQDHAHQKLWDITLEALRAIVPADNFAATEAKIKSFAAGAGTILYFEDQQVVEDLQEQFSAYAANFPKWSEQAHGITAYAVWLALAEVNIGASLQHYNELIEAAVKAEWDLPAKWALKAQMPFGSIETEADPKAYIDTAARFKVFG
;
A
#
# COMPACT_ATOMS: atom_id res chain seq x y z
N ASN A 1 -7.99 -14.30 12.46
CA ASN A 1 -6.75 -14.33 11.65
C ASN A 1 -5.87 -15.48 12.05
N ASN A 2 -6.01 -16.61 11.35
CA ASN A 2 -5.12 -17.76 11.49
C ASN A 2 -4.21 -17.78 10.27
N LEU A 3 -3.03 -17.15 10.37
CA LEU A 3 -2.10 -17.08 9.26
C LEU A 3 -1.28 -18.37 9.14
N PRO A 4 -0.95 -18.82 7.92
CA PRO A 4 -0.09 -19.97 7.68
C PRO A 4 1.41 -19.66 7.88
N GLN A 5 1.73 -18.42 8.25
CA GLN A 5 3.08 -17.91 8.49
C GLN A 5 3.10 -17.18 9.84
N THR A 6 4.24 -17.23 10.51
CA THR A 6 4.52 -16.41 11.69
C THR A 6 4.69 -14.94 11.32
N LYS A 7 4.56 -14.05 12.31
CA LYS A 7 4.80 -12.62 12.11
C LYS A 7 6.20 -12.34 11.57
N GLU A 8 7.20 -13.06 12.09
CA GLU A 8 8.59 -12.89 11.68
C GLU A 8 8.82 -13.30 10.23
N GLU A 9 8.23 -14.42 9.79
CA GLU A 9 8.27 -14.85 8.39
C GLU A 9 7.62 -13.81 7.47
N ILE A 10 6.50 -13.20 7.89
CA ILE A 10 5.84 -12.14 7.13
C ILE A 10 6.70 -10.88 7.07
N ASN A 11 7.35 -10.49 8.18
CA ASN A 11 8.27 -9.34 8.21
C ASN A 11 9.40 -9.54 7.19
N GLN A 12 10.06 -10.69 7.25
CA GLN A 12 11.16 -11.04 6.34
C GLN A 12 10.70 -11.13 4.88
N LEU A 13 9.49 -11.65 4.65
CA LEU A 13 8.90 -11.71 3.31
C LEU A 13 8.70 -10.31 2.74
N VAL A 14 8.07 -9.41 3.48
CA VAL A 14 7.80 -8.03 3.05
C VAL A 14 9.10 -7.24 2.86
N GLU A 15 10.05 -7.38 3.79
CA GLU A 15 11.37 -6.74 3.71
C GLU A 15 12.13 -7.18 2.44
N ARG A 16 12.27 -8.50 2.24
CA ARG A 16 12.97 -9.06 1.09
C ARG A 16 12.35 -8.61 -0.22
N VAL A 17 11.03 -8.71 -0.34
CA VAL A 17 10.32 -8.33 -1.57
C VAL A 17 10.49 -6.83 -1.84
N THR A 18 10.38 -5.98 -0.81
CA THR A 18 10.60 -4.54 -0.96
C THR A 18 12.01 -4.25 -1.47
N LYS A 19 13.03 -4.93 -0.91
CA LYS A 19 14.43 -4.78 -1.32
C LYS A 19 14.69 -5.23 -2.76
N ASP A 20 14.07 -6.33 -3.19
CA ASP A 20 14.32 -6.92 -4.51
C ASP A 20 13.51 -6.23 -5.63
N THR A 21 12.55 -5.36 -5.28
CA THR A 21 11.76 -4.64 -6.29
C THR A 21 12.58 -3.58 -7.05
N PRO A 22 12.54 -3.56 -8.39
CA PRO A 22 13.30 -2.60 -9.18
C PRO A 22 12.69 -1.20 -9.09
N SER A 23 13.55 -0.19 -9.21
CA SER A 23 13.17 1.22 -9.27
C SER A 23 14.03 1.93 -10.32
N ALA A 24 13.52 3.04 -10.89
CA ALA A 24 14.27 3.80 -11.88
C ALA A 24 15.60 4.28 -11.29
N PHE A 25 16.70 4.08 -12.03
CA PHE A 25 18.06 4.42 -11.57
C PHE A 25 18.48 3.72 -10.27
N ASN A 26 17.80 2.64 -9.87
CA ASN A 26 17.94 2.03 -8.54
C ASN A 26 17.74 3.06 -7.40
N SER A 27 16.84 4.03 -7.61
CA SER A 27 16.56 5.12 -6.66
C SER A 27 16.10 4.61 -5.29
N GLN A 28 15.41 3.47 -5.28
CA GLN A 28 14.82 2.86 -4.09
C GLN A 28 14.01 3.90 -3.31
N SER A 29 13.14 4.67 -3.99
CA SER A 29 12.31 5.69 -3.36
C SER A 29 11.14 5.12 -2.56
N SER A 30 10.75 3.86 -2.80
CA SER A 30 9.75 3.14 -2.02
C SER A 30 10.12 3.06 -0.54
N ARG A 31 9.14 3.26 0.33
CA ARG A 31 9.25 3.08 1.78
C ARG A 31 8.05 2.28 2.24
N VAL A 32 8.30 1.30 3.11
CA VAL A 32 7.26 0.39 3.59
C VAL A 32 7.25 0.42 5.11
N VAL A 33 6.06 0.62 5.68
CA VAL A 33 5.83 0.49 7.12
C VAL A 33 4.85 -0.65 7.35
N LEU A 34 5.27 -1.66 8.09
CA LEU A 34 4.44 -2.82 8.42
C LEU A 34 3.84 -2.63 9.81
N LEU A 35 2.52 -2.46 9.87
CA LEU A 35 1.77 -2.33 11.11
C LEU A 35 1.16 -3.67 11.51
N GLN A 36 1.39 -4.07 12.75
CA GLN A 36 0.88 -5.30 13.34
C GLN A 36 0.20 -5.00 14.68
N ASP A 37 -0.63 -5.93 15.15
CA ASP A 37 -1.29 -5.88 16.46
C ASP A 37 -1.99 -4.54 16.73
N HIS A 38 -1.62 -3.85 17.81
CA HIS A 38 -2.21 -2.58 18.19
C HIS A 38 -1.98 -1.48 17.14
N ALA A 39 -0.83 -1.45 16.47
CA ALA A 39 -0.55 -0.45 15.45
C ALA A 39 -1.47 -0.63 14.23
N HIS A 40 -1.78 -1.88 13.87
CA HIS A 40 -2.76 -2.18 12.83
C HIS A 40 -4.17 -1.67 13.20
N GLN A 41 -4.63 -1.92 14.43
CA GLN A 41 -5.93 -1.41 14.90
C GLN A 41 -5.95 0.12 14.90
N LYS A 42 -4.89 0.74 15.43
CA LYS A 42 -4.75 2.20 15.53
C LYS A 42 -4.86 2.90 14.17
N LEU A 43 -4.30 2.32 13.10
CA LEU A 43 -4.47 2.85 11.75
C LEU A 43 -5.95 2.96 11.34
N TRP A 44 -6.71 1.90 11.59
CA TRP A 44 -8.11 1.84 11.19
C TRP A 44 -9.00 2.70 12.09
N ASP A 45 -8.61 2.91 13.35
CA ASP A 45 -9.23 3.91 14.22
C ASP A 45 -8.99 5.34 13.68
N ILE A 46 -7.75 5.70 13.34
CA ILE A 46 -7.41 6.98 12.69
C ILE A 46 -8.26 7.18 11.42
N THR A 47 -8.37 6.13 10.61
CA THR A 47 -9.15 6.17 9.36
C THR A 47 -10.64 6.38 9.64
N LEU A 48 -11.19 5.69 10.63
CA LEU A 48 -12.59 5.82 11.02
C LEU A 48 -12.90 7.23 11.54
N GLU A 49 -12.02 7.78 12.39
CA GLU A 49 -12.14 9.15 12.91
C GLU A 49 -12.11 10.19 11.79
N ALA A 50 -11.17 10.08 10.85
CA ALA A 50 -11.09 10.96 9.68
C ALA A 50 -12.36 10.90 8.82
N LEU A 51 -12.92 9.70 8.61
CA LEU A 51 -14.15 9.51 7.86
C LEU A 51 -15.39 10.06 8.58
N ARG A 52 -15.46 10.00 9.92
CA ARG A 52 -16.58 10.59 10.69
C ARG A 52 -16.71 12.10 10.46
N ALA A 53 -15.62 12.79 10.18
CA ALA A 53 -15.63 14.23 9.93
C ALA A 53 -16.24 14.62 8.58
N ILE A 54 -16.31 13.69 7.62
CA ILE A 54 -16.71 14.00 6.23
C ILE A 54 -17.92 13.20 5.72
N VAL A 55 -18.22 12.04 6.33
CA VAL A 55 -19.35 11.19 5.94
C VAL A 55 -20.57 11.57 6.77
N PRO A 56 -21.73 11.86 6.14
CA PRO A 56 -22.98 12.12 6.87
C PRO A 56 -23.36 10.97 7.79
N ALA A 57 -23.85 11.29 8.99
CA ALA A 57 -24.16 10.31 10.03
C ALA A 57 -25.09 9.18 9.56
N ASP A 58 -26.12 9.52 8.77
CA ASP A 58 -27.11 8.57 8.25
C ASP A 58 -26.49 7.49 7.32
N ASN A 59 -25.32 7.77 6.73
CA ASN A 59 -24.61 6.86 5.84
C ASN A 59 -23.39 6.20 6.49
N PHE A 60 -23.11 6.50 7.76
CA PHE A 60 -21.84 6.12 8.39
C PHE A 60 -21.74 4.61 8.70
N ALA A 61 -22.87 3.92 8.92
CA ALA A 61 -22.86 2.51 9.30
C ALA A 61 -22.17 1.60 8.28
N ALA A 62 -22.37 1.85 6.98
CA ALA A 62 -21.73 1.09 5.91
C ALA A 62 -20.21 1.36 5.85
N THR A 63 -19.80 2.62 6.03
CA THR A 63 -18.39 3.02 6.13
C THR A 63 -17.72 2.34 7.32
N GLU A 64 -18.35 2.37 8.49
CA GLU A 64 -17.82 1.74 9.69
C GLU A 64 -17.67 0.22 9.52
N ALA A 65 -18.67 -0.45 8.93
CA ALA A 65 -18.57 -1.88 8.63
C ALA A 65 -17.41 -2.19 7.67
N LYS A 66 -17.20 -1.34 6.64
CA LYS A 66 -16.10 -1.53 5.70
C LYS A 66 -14.74 -1.36 6.37
N ILE A 67 -14.54 -0.32 7.18
CA ILE A 67 -13.28 -0.11 7.90
C ILE A 67 -13.02 -1.24 8.90
N LYS A 68 -14.06 -1.69 9.62
CA LYS A 68 -13.95 -2.87 10.51
C LYS A 68 -13.56 -4.14 9.77
N SER A 69 -13.98 -4.32 8.51
CA SER A 69 -13.54 -5.46 7.70
C SER A 69 -12.04 -5.45 7.40
N PHE A 70 -11.42 -4.27 7.32
CA PHE A 70 -9.97 -4.15 7.17
C PHE A 70 -9.24 -4.37 8.49
N ALA A 71 -9.76 -3.80 9.58
CA ALA A 71 -9.24 -3.98 10.94
C ALA A 71 -9.40 -5.42 11.46
N ALA A 72 -10.30 -6.19 10.88
CA ALA A 72 -10.43 -7.62 11.15
C ALA A 72 -9.28 -8.44 10.55
N GLY A 73 -8.38 -7.84 9.76
CA GLY A 73 -7.16 -8.45 9.25
C GLY A 73 -6.05 -8.60 10.31
N ALA A 74 -4.94 -9.20 9.92
CA ALA A 74 -3.81 -9.48 10.80
C ALA A 74 -2.83 -8.30 10.90
N GLY A 75 -2.76 -7.47 9.87
CA GLY A 75 -1.85 -6.34 9.80
C GLY A 75 -2.17 -5.44 8.62
N THR A 76 -1.39 -4.36 8.49
CA THR A 76 -1.48 -3.46 7.34
C THR A 76 -0.12 -2.98 6.90
N ILE A 77 0.13 -3.03 5.61
CA ILE A 77 1.35 -2.51 4.98
C ILE A 77 1.03 -1.12 4.44
N LEU A 78 1.74 -0.11 4.91
CA LEU A 78 1.66 1.25 4.41
C LEU A 78 2.78 1.47 3.38
N TYR A 79 2.42 1.95 2.20
CA TYR A 79 3.38 2.27 1.14
C TYR A 79 3.55 3.78 1.04
N PHE A 80 4.79 4.23 1.05
CA PHE A 80 5.15 5.62 0.82
C PHE A 80 6.22 5.74 -0.28
N GLU A 81 6.34 6.94 -0.84
CA GLU A 81 7.47 7.32 -1.69
C GLU A 81 8.22 8.49 -1.06
N ASP A 82 9.54 8.35 -0.92
CA ASP A 82 10.41 9.39 -0.37
C ASP A 82 10.62 10.50 -1.39
N GLN A 83 9.92 11.62 -1.18
CA GLN A 83 9.97 12.77 -2.08
C GLN A 83 11.34 13.42 -2.11
N GLN A 84 12.17 13.28 -1.06
CA GLN A 84 13.53 13.82 -1.08
C GLN A 84 14.37 13.11 -2.15
N VAL A 85 14.30 11.77 -2.23
CA VAL A 85 15.01 10.99 -3.25
C VAL A 85 14.57 11.39 -4.66
N VAL A 86 13.26 11.64 -4.84
CA VAL A 86 12.71 12.06 -6.13
C VAL A 86 13.23 13.45 -6.50
N GLU A 87 13.15 14.42 -5.58
CA GLU A 87 13.63 15.79 -5.78
C GLU A 87 15.14 15.81 -6.10
N ASP A 88 15.96 15.07 -5.35
CA ASP A 88 17.41 14.97 -5.58
C ASP A 88 17.73 14.45 -6.99
N LEU A 89 16.98 13.46 -7.49
CA LEU A 89 17.14 12.95 -8.84
C LEU A 89 16.70 13.96 -9.91
N GLN A 90 15.66 14.75 -9.64
CA GLN A 90 15.25 15.84 -10.54
C GLN A 90 16.34 16.90 -10.66
N GLU A 91 17.00 17.24 -9.57
CA GLU A 91 18.12 18.19 -9.55
C GLU A 91 19.36 17.62 -10.25
N GLN A 92 19.72 16.37 -9.94
CA GLN A 92 20.90 15.71 -10.50
C GLN A 92 20.76 15.46 -12.01
N PHE A 93 19.55 15.14 -12.48
CA PHE A 93 19.28 14.78 -13.87
C PHE A 93 18.15 15.62 -14.46
N SER A 94 18.37 16.94 -14.55
CA SER A 94 17.40 17.94 -15.02
C SER A 94 16.71 17.60 -16.35
N ALA A 95 17.40 16.96 -17.29
CA ALA A 95 16.83 16.50 -18.57
C ALA A 95 15.67 15.50 -18.40
N TYR A 96 15.63 14.78 -17.29
CA TYR A 96 14.60 13.80 -16.95
C TYR A 96 13.74 14.22 -15.74
N ALA A 97 13.87 15.47 -15.26
CA ALA A 97 13.20 15.93 -14.05
C ALA A 97 11.68 15.67 -14.04
N ALA A 98 11.01 15.84 -15.19
CA ALA A 98 9.56 15.59 -15.30
C ALA A 98 9.17 14.10 -15.26
N ASN A 99 10.14 13.18 -15.32
CA ASN A 99 9.91 11.74 -15.31
C ASN A 99 10.05 11.11 -13.92
N PHE A 100 10.94 11.62 -13.05
CA PHE A 100 11.17 11.00 -11.74
C PHE A 100 9.90 10.88 -10.87
N PRO A 101 8.99 11.87 -10.80
CA PRO A 101 7.72 11.68 -10.10
C PRO A 101 6.88 10.54 -10.69
N LYS A 102 6.87 10.37 -12.02
CA LYS A 102 6.13 9.28 -12.68
C LYS A 102 6.76 7.92 -12.42
N TRP A 103 8.08 7.85 -12.43
CA TRP A 103 8.83 6.64 -12.14
C TRP A 103 8.74 6.24 -10.67
N SER A 104 8.60 7.21 -9.76
CA SER A 104 8.28 6.97 -8.35
C SER A 104 6.90 6.33 -8.18
N GLU A 105 5.86 6.81 -8.88
CA GLU A 105 4.55 6.14 -8.87
C GLU A 105 4.59 4.72 -9.45
N GLN A 106 5.41 4.49 -10.48
CA GLN A 106 5.63 3.15 -11.03
C GLN A 106 6.33 2.23 -10.03
N ALA A 107 7.36 2.73 -9.33
CA ALA A 107 8.08 2.00 -8.30
C ALA A 107 7.13 1.59 -7.16
N HIS A 108 6.31 2.51 -6.66
CA HIS A 108 5.24 2.21 -5.71
C HIS A 108 4.33 1.07 -6.20
N GLY A 109 3.82 1.16 -7.44
CA GLY A 109 2.96 0.12 -8.01
C GLY A 109 3.66 -1.25 -8.12
N ILE A 110 4.94 -1.27 -8.52
CA ILE A 110 5.75 -2.48 -8.60
C ILE A 110 5.94 -3.09 -7.20
N THR A 111 6.32 -2.28 -6.20
CA THR A 111 6.51 -2.75 -4.82
C THR A 111 5.22 -3.31 -4.23
N ALA A 112 4.10 -2.57 -4.34
CA ALA A 112 2.82 -3.03 -3.83
C ALA A 112 2.34 -4.33 -4.51
N TYR A 113 2.51 -4.44 -5.83
CA TYR A 113 2.12 -5.65 -6.57
C TYR A 113 3.03 -6.85 -6.23
N ALA A 114 4.34 -6.64 -6.10
CA ALA A 114 5.26 -7.71 -5.72
C ALA A 114 4.96 -8.25 -4.32
N VAL A 115 4.69 -7.37 -3.35
CA VAL A 115 4.29 -7.78 -1.99
C VAL A 115 2.96 -8.53 -2.02
N TRP A 116 1.99 -8.07 -2.81
CA TRP A 116 0.72 -8.78 -2.98
C TRP A 116 0.95 -10.22 -3.47
N LEU A 117 1.74 -10.40 -4.54
CA LEU A 117 2.03 -11.73 -5.08
C LEU A 117 2.72 -12.63 -4.04
N ALA A 118 3.68 -12.10 -3.30
CA ALA A 118 4.40 -12.84 -2.27
C ALA A 118 3.48 -13.29 -1.13
N LEU A 119 2.57 -12.42 -0.66
CA LEU A 119 1.56 -12.79 0.34
C LEU A 119 0.61 -13.86 -0.21
N ALA A 120 0.17 -13.73 -1.46
CA ALA A 120 -0.72 -14.69 -2.10
C ALA A 120 -0.08 -16.07 -2.27
N GLU A 121 1.23 -16.14 -2.57
CA GLU A 121 1.99 -17.39 -2.69
C GLU A 121 2.01 -18.20 -1.38
N VAL A 122 2.01 -17.50 -0.24
CA VAL A 122 1.91 -18.11 1.09
C VAL A 122 0.48 -18.15 1.63
N ASN A 123 -0.53 -18.03 0.75
CA ASN A 123 -1.96 -18.13 1.09
C ASN A 123 -2.45 -17.09 2.11
N ILE A 124 -1.93 -15.86 2.02
CA ILE A 124 -2.39 -14.70 2.78
C ILE A 124 -3.21 -13.79 1.87
N GLY A 125 -4.44 -13.47 2.29
CA GLY A 125 -5.32 -12.56 1.59
C GLY A 125 -4.92 -11.10 1.84
N ALA A 126 -5.11 -10.25 0.85
CA ALA A 126 -4.85 -8.82 0.94
C ALA A 126 -5.79 -8.02 0.03
N SER A 127 -5.91 -6.72 0.31
CA SER A 127 -6.54 -5.75 -0.58
C SER A 127 -5.75 -4.44 -0.56
N LEU A 128 -5.92 -3.55 -1.54
CA LEU A 128 -5.21 -2.28 -1.61
C LEU A 128 -6.18 -1.09 -1.49
N GLN A 129 -5.97 -0.25 -0.48
CA GLN A 129 -6.82 0.89 -0.11
C GLN A 129 -6.08 2.21 -0.29
N HIS A 130 -6.85 3.29 -0.42
CA HIS A 130 -6.33 4.64 -0.67
C HIS A 130 -7.11 5.67 0.16
N TYR A 131 -6.75 5.79 1.44
CA TYR A 131 -7.23 6.84 2.35
C TYR A 131 -6.20 7.97 2.53
N ASN A 132 -5.19 8.01 1.67
CA ASN A 132 -3.95 8.78 1.83
C ASN A 132 -4.20 10.24 2.18
N GLU A 133 -5.07 10.90 1.42
CA GLU A 133 -5.39 12.32 1.51
C GLU A 133 -6.07 12.68 2.85
N LEU A 134 -6.69 11.70 3.51
CA LEU A 134 -7.41 11.89 4.76
C LEU A 134 -6.54 11.61 5.98
N ILE A 135 -5.65 10.62 5.90
CA ILE A 135 -4.98 10.07 7.08
C ILE A 135 -3.48 10.37 7.15
N GLU A 136 -2.83 10.79 6.05
CA GLU A 136 -1.36 10.90 5.98
C GLU A 136 -0.76 11.70 7.14
N ALA A 137 -1.32 12.88 7.45
CA ALA A 137 -0.79 13.72 8.52
C ALA A 137 -0.86 13.05 9.89
N ALA A 138 -1.98 12.39 10.21
CA ALA A 138 -2.16 11.67 11.46
C ALA A 138 -1.27 10.42 11.54
N VAL A 139 -1.16 9.68 10.44
CA VAL A 139 -0.27 8.52 10.28
C VAL A 139 1.19 8.92 10.50
N LYS A 140 1.66 9.99 9.86
CA LYS A 140 3.03 10.49 10.05
C LYS A 140 3.31 10.89 11.50
N ALA A 141 2.35 11.58 12.13
CA ALA A 141 2.49 12.01 13.52
C ALA A 141 2.49 10.84 14.51
N GLU A 142 1.64 9.84 14.32
CA GLU A 142 1.52 8.67 15.20
C GLU A 142 2.80 7.83 15.25
N TRP A 143 3.46 7.65 14.11
CA TRP A 143 4.66 6.80 13.99
C TRP A 143 5.95 7.56 13.72
N ASP A 144 5.97 8.89 13.95
CA ASP A 144 7.13 9.77 13.74
C ASP A 144 7.82 9.57 12.38
N LEU A 145 7.01 9.48 11.32
CA LEU A 145 7.50 9.20 9.97
C LEU A 145 8.04 10.48 9.30
N PRO A 146 9.09 10.39 8.47
CA PRO A 146 9.66 11.55 7.80
C PRO A 146 8.63 12.35 7.00
N ALA A 147 8.69 13.68 7.12
CA ALA A 147 7.74 14.58 6.45
C ALA A 147 7.70 14.40 4.92
N LYS A 148 8.85 14.05 4.32
CA LYS A 148 9.02 13.82 2.88
C LYS A 148 8.51 12.46 2.38
N TRP A 149 8.07 11.56 3.26
CA TRP A 149 7.46 10.30 2.81
C TRP A 149 6.00 10.54 2.42
N ALA A 150 5.68 10.53 1.13
CA ALA A 150 4.29 10.70 0.68
C ALA A 150 3.55 9.36 0.73
N LEU A 151 2.43 9.27 1.45
CA LEU A 151 1.65 8.05 1.59
C LEU A 151 0.91 7.75 0.28
N LYS A 152 1.05 6.52 -0.22
CA LYS A 152 0.51 6.10 -1.53
C LYS A 152 -0.62 5.09 -1.42
N ALA A 153 -0.53 4.14 -0.50
CA ALA A 153 -1.57 3.14 -0.29
C ALA A 153 -1.48 2.44 1.08
N GLN A 154 -2.55 1.76 1.45
CA GLN A 154 -2.65 0.88 2.63
C GLN A 154 -3.10 -0.51 2.20
N MET A 155 -2.34 -1.55 2.53
CA MET A 155 -2.70 -2.94 2.22
C MET A 155 -3.00 -3.72 3.51
N PRO A 156 -4.27 -3.76 3.97
CA PRO A 156 -4.66 -4.71 5.00
C PRO A 156 -4.53 -6.13 4.45
N PHE A 157 -3.95 -7.01 5.28
CA PHE A 157 -3.76 -8.41 4.95
C PHE A 157 -4.20 -9.31 6.11
N GLY A 158 -4.58 -10.55 5.82
CA GLY A 158 -5.14 -11.50 6.79
C GLY A 158 -5.33 -12.90 6.22
N SER A 159 -5.94 -13.80 7.00
CA SER A 159 -6.35 -15.11 6.48
C SER A 159 -7.47 -14.95 5.45
N ILE A 160 -7.51 -15.84 4.46
CA ILE A 160 -8.55 -15.82 3.43
C ILE A 160 -9.81 -16.46 4.01
N GLU A 161 -10.77 -15.63 4.41
CA GLU A 161 -12.06 -16.07 4.98
C GLU A 161 -13.14 -16.28 3.91
N THR A 162 -12.96 -15.70 2.72
CA THR A 162 -13.92 -15.78 1.61
C THR A 162 -13.16 -15.69 0.30
N GLU A 163 -13.57 -16.49 -0.69
CA GLU A 163 -13.01 -16.42 -2.03
C GLU A 163 -13.31 -15.06 -2.70
N ALA A 164 -12.40 -14.64 -3.57
CA ALA A 164 -12.59 -13.40 -4.32
C ALA A 164 -13.71 -13.55 -5.37
N ASP A 165 -14.44 -12.46 -5.60
CA ASP A 165 -15.45 -12.41 -6.64
C ASP A 165 -14.84 -12.64 -8.04
N PRO A 166 -15.64 -13.14 -9.01
CA PRO A 166 -15.18 -13.28 -10.39
C PRO A 166 -14.66 -11.96 -10.98
N LYS A 167 -13.49 -12.02 -11.61
CA LYS A 167 -12.87 -10.85 -12.26
C LYS A 167 -13.27 -10.77 -13.74
N ALA A 168 -13.85 -9.65 -14.14
CA ALA A 168 -14.11 -9.35 -15.55
C ALA A 168 -12.83 -8.89 -16.27
N TYR A 169 -12.74 -9.14 -17.58
CA TYR A 169 -11.62 -8.72 -18.42
C TYR A 169 -12.13 -8.01 -19.67
N ILE A 170 -11.40 -6.97 -20.10
CA ILE A 170 -11.56 -6.40 -21.44
C ILE A 170 -11.01 -7.37 -22.49
N ASP A 171 -11.41 -7.18 -23.76
CA ASP A 171 -10.84 -7.94 -24.88
C ASP A 171 -9.32 -7.78 -24.92
N THR A 172 -8.60 -8.91 -24.95
CA THR A 172 -7.15 -8.98 -25.06
C THR A 172 -6.64 -8.22 -26.28
N ALA A 173 -7.37 -8.24 -27.40
CA ALA A 173 -6.98 -7.53 -28.62
C ALA A 173 -6.92 -6.00 -28.46
N ALA A 174 -7.61 -5.43 -27.46
CA ALA A 174 -7.58 -4.01 -27.15
C ALA A 174 -6.34 -3.58 -26.35
N ARG A 175 -5.63 -4.53 -25.73
CA ARG A 175 -4.50 -4.28 -24.81
C ARG A 175 -3.21 -5.01 -25.17
N PHE A 176 -3.20 -5.81 -26.24
CA PHE A 176 -2.05 -6.59 -26.65
C PHE A 176 -1.92 -6.60 -28.18
N LYS A 177 -0.70 -6.37 -28.68
CA LYS A 177 -0.34 -6.39 -30.12
C LYS A 177 0.99 -7.11 -30.27
N VAL A 178 1.12 -7.88 -31.36
CA VAL A 178 2.36 -8.59 -31.73
C VAL A 178 2.79 -8.11 -33.10
N PHE A 179 4.06 -7.74 -33.22
CA PHE A 179 4.74 -7.40 -34.47
C PHE A 179 6.06 -8.17 -34.49
N GLY A 180 6.49 -8.63 -35.66
CA GLY A 180 7.73 -9.38 -35.87
C GLY A 180 8.32 -9.06 -37.23
#